data_AF-A0A4S8LEG8-F1
#
_entry.id   AF-A0A4S8LEG8-F1
#
_cell.length_a   1.000
_cell.length_b   1.000
_cell.length_c   1.000
_cell.angle_alpha   90.00
_cell.angle_beta   90.00
_cell.angle_gamma   90.00
#
_symmetry.space_group_name_H-M   'P 1'
#
loop_
_entity.id
_entity.type
_entity.pdbx_description
1 polymer ?
#
loop_
_entity_poly.entity_id
_entity_poly.type
_entity_poly.pdbx_seq_one_letter_code
_entity_poly.pdbx_strand_id
1 'polypeptide(L)'
;KCMEGTREQLLQDLEKWTTSNEQNVAWISGIAGTGKSAVAVSLASRVRENLEGSVSLALTFHCVKGEETSKLSLLVPTICYYLAQICPAYGEILLDIFNRDPSL
;
A
#
# COMPACT_ATOMS: atom_id res chain seq x y z
N LYS A 1 -2.30 14.61 -1.85
CA LYS A 1 -1.29 14.77 -0.76
C LYS A 1 -1.88 15.73 0.28
N CYS A 2 -1.46 15.64 1.54
CA CYS A 2 -1.78 16.61 2.59
C CYS A 2 -1.23 17.98 2.20
N MET A 3 -1.87 19.04 2.67
CA MET A 3 -1.33 20.38 2.55
C MET A 3 -0.06 20.49 3.40
N GLU A 4 0.90 21.27 2.94
CA GLU A 4 2.15 21.50 3.66
C GLU A 4 1.91 21.99 5.09
N GLY A 5 2.65 21.43 6.05
CA GLY A 5 2.53 21.75 7.48
C GLY A 5 1.27 21.19 8.15
N THR A 6 0.42 20.44 7.45
CA THR A 6 -0.79 19.81 8.03
C THR A 6 -0.58 18.33 8.32
N ARG A 7 -1.19 17.82 9.39
CA ARG A 7 -1.17 16.40 9.76
C ARG A 7 0.24 15.82 10.00
N GLU A 8 1.22 16.69 10.26
CA GLU A 8 2.63 16.33 10.44
C GLU A 8 2.83 15.28 11.53
N GLN A 9 2.24 15.47 12.71
CA GLN A 9 2.36 14.50 13.80
C GLN A 9 1.84 13.12 13.40
N LEU A 10 0.65 13.06 12.78
CA LEU A 10 0.06 11.81 12.30
C LEU A 10 0.96 11.11 11.28
N LEU A 11 1.56 11.86 10.35
CA LEU A 11 2.46 11.30 9.34
C LEU A 11 3.75 10.77 9.98
N GLN A 12 4.33 11.48 10.96
CA GLN A 12 5.49 11.02 11.72
C GLN A 12 5.19 9.74 12.51
N ASP A 13 4.01 9.64 13.12
CA ASP A 13 3.59 8.44 13.84
C ASP A 13 3.43 7.25 12.88
N LEU A 14 2.88 7.49 11.67
CA LEU A 14 2.75 6.47 10.63
C LEU A 14 4.11 6.04 10.04
N GLU A 15 5.07 6.95 9.88
CA GLU A 15 6.43 6.61 9.44
C GLU A 15 7.14 5.70 10.46
N LYS A 16 7.01 6.02 11.76
CA LYS A 16 7.51 5.14 12.84
C LYS A 16 6.82 3.78 12.79
N TRP A 17 5.51 3.76 12.59
CA TRP A 17 4.76 2.52 12.43
C TRP A 17 5.30 1.69 11.25
N THR A 18 5.59 2.30 10.10
CA THR A 18 6.09 1.53 8.93
C THR A 18 7.41 0.80 9.19
N THR A 19 8.23 1.29 10.10
CA THR A 19 9.54 0.69 10.43
C THR A 19 9.50 -0.20 11.68
N SER A 20 8.34 -0.31 12.33
CA SER A 20 8.13 -1.18 13.49
C SER A 20 7.69 -2.58 13.05
N ASN A 21 8.22 -3.60 13.74
CA ASN A 21 7.82 -5.00 13.53
C ASN A 21 6.66 -5.45 14.44
N GLU A 22 6.06 -4.54 15.20
CA GLU A 22 5.04 -4.87 16.21
C GLU A 22 3.61 -4.94 15.64
N GLN A 23 3.33 -4.20 14.56
CA GLN A 23 1.98 -4.08 14.00
C GLN A 23 2.00 -4.11 12.47
N ASN A 24 1.22 -5.03 11.89
CA ASN A 24 1.16 -5.22 10.43
C ASN A 24 0.14 -4.32 9.72
N VAL A 25 -0.79 -3.68 10.45
CA VAL A 25 -1.86 -2.86 9.87
C VAL A 25 -2.06 -1.57 10.67
N ALA A 26 -2.00 -0.43 9.98
CA ALA A 26 -2.45 0.85 10.50
C ALA A 26 -3.81 1.22 9.91
N TRP A 27 -4.73 1.70 10.75
CA TRP A 27 -6.08 2.07 10.35
C TRP A 27 -6.34 3.57 10.49
N ILE A 28 -6.62 4.25 9.37
CA ILE A 28 -6.95 5.68 9.34
C ILE A 28 -8.46 5.84 9.12
N SER A 29 -9.18 6.28 10.15
CA SER A 29 -10.64 6.47 10.12
C SER A 29 -11.03 7.94 10.29
N GLY A 30 -12.27 8.27 9.90
CA GLY A 30 -12.82 9.63 9.99
C GLY A 30 -13.91 9.91 8.96
N ILE A 31 -14.57 11.04 9.12
CA ILE A 31 -15.71 11.46 8.29
C ILE A 31 -15.32 11.55 6.80
N ALA A 32 -16.27 11.35 5.89
CA ALA A 32 -16.05 11.57 4.47
C ALA A 32 -15.52 12.99 4.22
N GLY A 33 -14.59 13.14 3.27
CA GLY A 33 -14.02 14.46 2.93
C GLY A 33 -12.92 14.98 3.86
N THR A 34 -12.57 14.31 4.97
CA THR A 34 -11.52 14.78 5.90
C THR A 34 -10.08 14.56 5.44
N GLY A 35 -9.88 14.08 4.21
CA GLY A 35 -8.54 13.91 3.64
C GLY A 35 -7.80 12.62 4.02
N LYS A 36 -8.50 11.56 4.46
CA LYS A 36 -7.87 10.25 4.77
C LYS A 36 -6.97 9.72 3.65
N SER A 37 -7.48 9.71 2.41
CA SER A 37 -6.70 9.30 1.24
C SER A 37 -5.52 10.24 0.97
N ALA A 38 -5.62 11.52 1.35
CA ALA A 38 -4.51 12.46 1.24
C ALA A 38 -3.38 12.13 2.24
N VAL A 39 -3.71 11.64 3.44
CA VAL A 39 -2.73 11.12 4.42
C VAL A 39 -2.02 9.90 3.85
N ALA A 40 -2.75 8.90 3.36
CA ALA A 40 -2.16 7.69 2.77
C ALA A 40 -1.20 8.01 1.60
N VAL A 41 -1.61 8.92 0.70
CA VAL A 41 -0.76 9.39 -0.41
C VAL A 41 0.49 10.12 0.10
N SER A 42 0.38 10.90 1.17
CA SER A 42 1.53 11.62 1.73
C SER A 42 2.51 10.69 2.41
N LEU A 43 2.01 9.71 3.17
CA LEU A 43 2.84 8.66 3.75
C LEU A 43 3.58 7.90 2.66
N ALA A 44 2.88 7.52 1.58
CA ALA A 44 3.50 6.84 0.44
C ALA A 44 4.61 7.68 -0.23
N SER A 45 4.47 9.01 -0.30
CA SER A 45 5.56 9.89 -0.75
C SER A 45 6.74 9.86 0.23
N ARG A 46 6.49 9.98 1.55
CA ARG A 46 7.55 9.99 2.56
C ARG A 46 8.30 8.66 2.67
N VAL A 47 7.61 7.53 2.51
CA VAL A 47 8.27 6.22 2.45
C VAL A 47 9.24 6.16 1.27
N ARG A 48 8.85 6.68 0.09
CA ARG A 48 9.72 6.72 -1.09
C ARG A 48 10.86 7.72 -0.95
N GLU A 49 10.66 8.86 -0.29
CA GLU A 49 11.64 9.94 -0.24
C GLU A 49 12.61 9.80 0.95
N ASN A 50 12.14 9.29 2.10
CA ASN A 50 12.84 9.40 3.38
C ASN A 50 13.23 8.05 4.00
N LEU A 51 12.60 6.94 3.58
CA LEU A 51 12.76 5.62 4.21
C LEU A 51 13.38 4.58 3.27
N GLU A 52 13.99 5.03 2.16
CA GLU A 52 14.73 4.15 1.25
C GLU A 52 15.78 3.37 2.05
N GLY A 53 15.74 2.04 1.93
CA GLY A 53 16.64 1.11 2.62
C GLY A 53 16.11 0.54 3.95
N SER A 54 15.08 1.14 4.56
CA SER A 54 14.42 0.57 5.76
C SER A 54 13.11 -0.14 5.41
N VAL A 55 12.33 0.44 4.50
CA VAL A 55 11.08 -0.13 3.98
C VAL A 55 10.96 0.17 2.50
N SER A 56 10.36 -0.75 1.74
CA SER A 56 9.99 -0.53 0.34
C SER A 56 8.48 -0.49 0.19
N LEU A 57 7.98 0.56 -0.47
CA LEU A 57 6.58 0.65 -0.82
C LEU A 57 6.30 -0.22 -2.05
N ALA A 58 5.59 -1.34 -1.85
CA ALA A 58 5.25 -2.24 -2.94
C ALA A 58 4.21 -1.63 -3.89
N LEU A 59 3.12 -1.07 -3.35
CA LEU A 59 2.06 -0.46 -4.15
C LEU A 59 1.19 0.49 -3.33
N THR A 60 0.41 1.31 -4.05
CA THR A 60 -0.71 2.09 -3.51
C THR A 60 -1.97 1.73 -4.27
N PHE A 61 -3.03 1.37 -3.56
CA PHE A 61 -4.31 1.00 -4.16
C PHE A 61 -5.41 1.99 -3.77
N HIS A 62 -6.12 2.52 -4.76
CA HIS A 62 -7.17 3.52 -4.57
C HIS A 62 -8.54 2.92 -4.94
N CYS A 63 -9.36 2.63 -3.93
CA CYS A 63 -10.74 2.19 -4.15
C CYS A 63 -11.63 3.42 -4.46
N VAL A 64 -12.00 3.57 -5.73
CA VAL A 64 -12.85 4.68 -6.21
C VAL A 64 -14.22 4.13 -6.55
N LYS A 65 -15.27 4.63 -5.89
CA LYS A 65 -16.63 4.16 -6.08
C LYS A 65 -17.08 4.33 -7.53
N GLY A 66 -17.53 3.23 -8.16
CA GLY A 66 -17.99 3.23 -9.54
C GLY A 66 -16.91 2.88 -10.56
N GLU A 67 -15.65 2.83 -10.14
CA GLU A 67 -14.53 2.39 -10.97
C GLU A 67 -14.23 0.90 -10.75
N GLU A 68 -13.48 0.30 -11.66
CA GLU A 68 -12.98 -1.08 -11.53
C GLU A 68 -12.22 -1.30 -10.22
N THR A 69 -11.49 -0.28 -9.74
CA THR A 69 -10.75 -0.34 -8.47
C THR A 69 -11.64 -0.45 -7.24
N SER A 70 -12.96 -0.29 -7.36
CA SER A 70 -13.90 -0.60 -6.28
C SER A 70 -14.24 -2.09 -6.15
N LYS A 71 -13.84 -2.92 -7.13
CA LYS A 71 -14.01 -4.37 -7.07
C LYS A 71 -12.96 -4.97 -6.13
N LEU A 72 -13.39 -5.42 -4.96
CA LEU A 72 -12.52 -6.08 -3.98
C LEU A 72 -11.81 -7.32 -4.54
N SER A 73 -12.42 -7.99 -5.52
CA SER A 73 -11.81 -9.13 -6.22
C SER A 73 -10.49 -8.78 -6.92
N LEU A 74 -10.25 -7.50 -7.24
CA LEU A 74 -9.00 -7.05 -7.88
C LEU A 74 -7.90 -6.70 -6.88
N LEU A 75 -8.21 -6.51 -5.59
CA LEU A 75 -7.22 -6.05 -4.61
C LEU A 75 -6.06 -7.03 -4.47
N VAL A 76 -6.36 -8.30 -4.18
CA VAL A 76 -5.32 -9.33 -3.97
C VAL A 76 -4.55 -9.62 -5.26
N PRO A 77 -5.18 -9.83 -6.43
CA PRO A 77 -4.44 -10.00 -7.69
C PRO A 77 -3.53 -8.81 -8.03
N THR A 78 -3.99 -7.58 -7.78
CA THR A 78 -3.15 -6.39 -7.99
C THR A 78 -1.94 -6.39 -7.07
N ILE A 79 -2.12 -6.78 -5.79
CA ILE A 79 -1.01 -6.92 -4.83
C ILE A 79 0.00 -7.94 -5.33
N CYS A 80 -0.45 -9.15 -5.69
CA CYS A 80 0.42 -10.22 -6.20
C CYS A 80 1.18 -9.77 -7.45
N TYR A 81 0.50 -9.12 -8.40
CA TYR A 81 1.12 -8.63 -9.62
C TYR A 81 2.27 -7.65 -9.35
N TYR A 82 2.04 -6.62 -8.51
CA TYR A 82 3.09 -5.65 -8.18
C TYR A 82 4.22 -6.26 -7.34
N LEU A 83 3.91 -7.20 -6.43
CA LEU A 83 4.94 -7.92 -5.69
C LEU A 83 5.83 -8.76 -6.60
N ALA A 84 5.27 -9.40 -7.63
CA ALA A 84 6.04 -10.16 -8.63
C ALA A 84 6.97 -9.27 -9.46
N GLN A 85 6.59 -8.03 -9.73
CA GLN A 85 7.46 -7.07 -10.41
C GLN A 85 8.63 -6.61 -9.53
N ILE A 86 8.41 -6.48 -8.22
CA ILE A 86 9.42 -5.99 -7.28
C ILE A 86 10.34 -7.12 -6.80
N CYS A 87 9.81 -8.33 -6.66
CA CYS A 87 10.54 -9.50 -6.20
C CYS A 87 10.42 -10.62 -7.25
N PRO A 88 11.41 -10.76 -8.16
CA PRO A 88 11.38 -11.79 -9.21
C PRO A 88 11.21 -13.21 -8.66
N ALA A 89 11.85 -13.53 -7.53
CA ALA A 89 11.72 -14.83 -6.88
C ALA A 89 10.27 -15.13 -6.44
N TYR A 90 9.54 -14.11 -5.94
CA TYR A 90 8.11 -14.25 -5.65
C TYR A 90 7.32 -14.51 -6.95
N GLY A 91 7.65 -13.79 -8.03
CA GLY A 91 7.02 -14.00 -9.34
C GLY A 91 7.20 -15.42 -9.89
N GLU A 92 8.40 -15.99 -9.77
CA GLU A 92 8.68 -17.36 -10.19
C GLU A 92 7.85 -18.39 -9.39
N ILE A 93 7.79 -18.23 -8.07
CA ILE A 93 6.96 -19.08 -7.20
C ILE A 93 5.48 -18.95 -7.56
N LEU A 94 5.02 -17.72 -7.79
CA LEU A 94 3.62 -17.46 -8.15
C LEU A 94 3.25 -18.14 -9.47
N LEU A 95 4.13 -18.10 -10.48
CA LEU A 95 3.94 -18.77 -11.76
C LEU A 95 3.95 -20.29 -11.63
N ASP A 96 4.84 -20.86 -10.81
CA ASP A 96 4.86 -22.29 -10.52
C ASP A 96 3.56 -22.76 -9.85
N ILE A 97 3.00 -21.96 -8.93
CA ILE A 97 1.69 -22.23 -8.32
C ILE A 97 0.58 -22.23 -9.38
N PHE A 98 0.51 -21.21 -10.24
CA PHE A 98 -0.49 -21.16 -11.31
C PHE A 98 -0.35 -22.29 -12.33
N ASN A 99 0.87 -22.75 -12.61
CA ASN A 99 1.09 -23.92 -13.47
C ASN A 99 0.59 -25.23 -12.84
N ARG A 100 0.63 -25.34 -11.51
CA ARG A 100 0.14 -26.51 -10.76
C ARG A 100 -1.37 -26.49 -10.58
N ASP A 101 -1.95 -25.31 -10.39
CA ASP A 101 -3.39 -25.10 -10.26
C ASP A 101 -3.86 -23.94 -11.16
N PRO A 102 -4.25 -24.23 -12.41
CA PRO A 102 -4.75 -23.23 -13.34
C PRO A 102 -6.10 -22.60 -12.99
N SER A 103 -6.75 -23.05 -11.91
CA SER A 103 -8.04 -22.49 -11.46
C SER A 103 -7.90 -21.26 -10.56
N LEU A 104 -6.67 -20.97 -10.11
CA LEU A 104 -6.29 -19.80 -9.33
C LEU A 104 -6.12 -18.53 -10.18
#